data_AF-A0A2S9GE80-F1
#
_entry.id   AF-A0A2S9GE80-F1
#
_cell.length_a   1.000
_cell.length_b   1.000
_cell.length_c   1.000
_cell.angle_alpha   90.00
_cell.angle_beta   90.00
_cell.angle_gamma   90.00
#
_symmetry.space_group_name_H-M   'P 1'
#
loop_
_entity.id
_entity.type
_entity.pdbx_description
1 polymer ?
#
loop_
_entity_poly.entity_id
_entity_poly.type
_entity_poly.pdbx_seq_one_letter_code
_entity_poly.pdbx_strand_id
1 'polypeptide(L)'
;MMESAPTFADTMCLCHKAFEDLVDWSLLDTVQGSDTATSPDRTEVAQPVLFAITVSMAKQWQALGMQPSAVLGNGFGEIAAAYIA
;
A
#
# COMPACT_ATOMS: atom_id res chain seq x y z
N MET A 1 -7.59 -6.64 8.30
CA MET A 1 -7.40 -6.48 6.85
C MET A 1 -6.52 -7.58 6.29
N MET A 2 -5.26 -7.71 6.71
CA MET A 2 -4.36 -8.79 6.24
C MET A 2 -4.95 -10.20 6.37
N GLU A 3 -5.67 -10.50 7.45
CA GLU A 3 -6.29 -11.83 7.65
C GLU A 3 -7.68 -11.97 7.02
N SER A 4 -8.40 -10.85 6.88
CA SER A 4 -9.84 -10.84 6.61
C SER A 4 -10.20 -10.42 5.18
N ALA A 5 -9.24 -9.91 4.42
CA ALA A 5 -9.44 -9.36 3.08
C ALA A 5 -8.31 -9.87 2.15
N PRO A 6 -8.53 -11.01 1.45
CA PRO A 6 -7.48 -11.65 0.65
C PRO A 6 -6.87 -10.75 -0.42
N THR A 7 -7.69 -10.03 -1.19
CA THR A 7 -7.17 -9.12 -2.23
C THR A 7 -6.34 -7.98 -1.64
N PHE A 8 -6.72 -7.46 -0.46
CA PHE A 8 -5.89 -6.50 0.27
C PHE A 8 -4.53 -7.12 0.62
N ALA A 9 -4.52 -8.32 1.21
CA ALA A 9 -3.28 -8.99 1.63
C ALA A 9 -2.37 -9.30 0.43
N ASP A 10 -2.93 -9.83 -0.65
CA ASP A 10 -2.20 -10.14 -1.89
C ASP A 10 -1.57 -8.88 -2.50
N THR A 11 -2.31 -7.78 -2.51
CA THR A 11 -1.81 -6.50 -3.03
C THR A 11 -0.72 -5.92 -2.13
N MET A 12 -0.85 -6.03 -0.80
CA MET A 12 0.20 -5.63 0.14
C MET A 12 1.49 -6.43 -0.08
N CYS A 13 1.39 -7.75 -0.28
CA CYS A 13 2.53 -8.62 -0.60
C CYS A 13 3.17 -8.24 -1.93
N LEU A 14 2.36 -7.91 -2.95
CA LEU A 14 2.86 -7.43 -4.24
C LEU A 14 3.62 -6.11 -4.10
N CYS A 15 3.09 -5.16 -3.35
CA CYS A 15 3.78 -3.90 -3.06
C CYS A 15 5.08 -4.14 -2.29
N HIS A 16 5.06 -4.97 -1.23
CA HIS A 16 6.26 -5.32 -0.48
C HIS A 16 7.37 -5.86 -1.38
N LYS A 17 7.05 -6.83 -2.24
CA LYS A 17 8.01 -7.38 -3.21
C LYS A 17 8.53 -6.34 -4.18
N ALA A 18 7.69 -5.40 -4.62
CA ALA A 18 8.12 -4.32 -5.53
C ALA A 18 9.09 -3.33 -4.86
N PHE A 19 9.02 -3.17 -3.54
CA PHE A 19 9.92 -2.29 -2.78
C PHE A 19 11.16 -3.00 -2.22
N GLU A 20 11.19 -4.33 -2.17
CA GLU A 20 12.28 -5.12 -1.57
C GLU A 20 13.67 -4.76 -2.12
N ASP A 21 13.78 -4.48 -3.42
CA ASP A 21 15.05 -4.09 -4.06
C ASP A 21 15.36 -2.57 -3.97
N LEU A 22 14.43 -1.77 -3.45
CA LEU A 22 14.51 -0.31 -3.40
C LEU A 22 14.76 0.24 -1.99
N VAL A 23 14.45 -0.55 -0.96
CA VAL A 23 14.59 -0.16 0.43
C VAL A 23 15.33 -1.21 1.24
N ASP A 24 15.94 -0.79 2.35
CA ASP A 24 16.69 -1.65 3.27
C ASP A 24 15.84 -2.14 4.46
N TRP A 25 14.52 -2.00 4.40
CA TRP A 25 13.56 -2.36 5.46
C TRP A 25 12.35 -3.12 4.90
N SER A 26 11.64 -3.84 5.76
CA SER A 26 10.45 -4.60 5.36
C SER A 26 9.19 -3.75 5.44
N LEU A 27 8.53 -3.54 4.29
CA LEU A 27 7.24 -2.86 4.23
C LEU A 27 6.16 -3.55 5.08
N LEU A 28 6.09 -4.87 5.05
CA LEU A 28 5.09 -5.62 5.80
C LEU A 28 5.34 -5.58 7.30
N ASP A 29 6.60 -5.58 7.73
CA ASP A 29 6.99 -5.48 9.13
C ASP A 29 6.57 -4.11 9.69
N THR A 30 6.86 -3.04 8.95
CA THR A 30 6.45 -1.68 9.31
C THR A 30 4.94 -1.53 9.41
N VAL A 31 4.17 -2.12 8.49
CA VAL A 31 2.70 -2.05 8.51
C VAL A 31 2.10 -2.85 9.67
N GLN A 32 2.70 -3.98 10.01
CA GLN A 32 2.25 -4.85 11.11
C GLN A 32 2.75 -4.38 12.48
N GLY A 33 3.72 -3.46 12.51
CA GLY A 33 4.36 -3.01 13.75
C GLY A 33 5.14 -4.13 14.44
N SER A 34 5.83 -4.98 13.66
CA SER A 34 6.68 -6.05 14.22
C SER A 34 7.93 -5.48 14.90
N ASP A 35 8.68 -6.34 15.60
CA ASP A 35 9.93 -5.95 16.28
C ASP A 35 11.02 -5.41 15.33
N THR A 36 10.92 -5.75 14.04
CA THR A 36 11.81 -5.31 12.95
C THR A 36 11.29 -4.10 12.19
N ALA A 37 10.16 -3.52 12.61
CA ALA A 37 9.53 -2.38 11.95
C ALA A 37 10.46 -1.16 11.93
N THR A 38 10.54 -0.51 10.77
CA THR A 38 11.17 0.82 10.66
C THR A 38 10.12 1.89 10.87
N SER A 39 10.40 2.90 11.71
CA SER A 39 9.40 3.94 12.03
C SER A 39 8.90 4.69 10.78
N PRO A 40 7.58 4.83 10.60
CA PRO A 40 6.99 5.62 9.53
C PRO A 40 7.05 7.13 9.76
N ASP A 41 7.69 7.64 10.82
CA ASP A 41 7.84 9.10 11.04
C ASP A 41 8.71 9.77 9.96
N ARG A 42 9.54 8.97 9.28
CA ARG A 42 10.36 9.38 8.15
C ARG A 42 9.53 9.34 6.86
N THR A 43 9.59 10.41 6.06
CA THR A 43 8.76 10.54 4.86
C THR A 43 9.03 9.43 3.83
N GLU A 44 10.29 9.06 3.67
CA GLU A 44 10.76 7.98 2.81
C GLU A 44 10.28 6.57 3.24
N VAL A 45 9.79 6.43 4.47
CA VAL A 45 9.15 5.21 4.98
C VAL A 45 7.63 5.33 4.90
N ALA A 46 7.06 6.45 5.36
CA ALA A 46 5.62 6.70 5.31
C ALA A 46 5.06 6.64 3.88
N GLN A 47 5.76 7.20 2.89
CA GLN A 47 5.25 7.29 1.52
C GLN A 47 5.05 5.91 0.87
N PRO A 48 6.03 4.98 0.86
CA PRO A 48 5.82 3.61 0.39
C PRO A 48 4.71 2.87 1.15
N VAL A 49 4.65 3.02 2.48
CA VAL A 49 3.60 2.41 3.31
C VAL A 49 2.21 2.91 2.91
N LEU A 50 2.04 4.23 2.82
CA LEU A 50 0.77 4.86 2.44
C LEU A 50 0.36 4.46 1.03
N PHE A 51 1.29 4.43 0.08
CA PHE A 51 1.03 3.94 -1.27
C PHE A 51 0.47 2.50 -1.26
N ALA A 52 1.17 1.58 -0.57
CA ALA A 52 0.77 0.18 -0.51
C ALA A 52 -0.61 0.00 0.13
N ILE A 53 -0.89 0.71 1.23
CA ILE A 53 -2.20 0.68 1.90
C ILE A 53 -3.30 1.21 0.97
N THR A 54 -3.11 2.38 0.37
CA THR A 54 -4.11 3.01 -0.51
C THR A 54 -4.43 2.12 -1.71
N VAL A 55 -3.40 1.59 -2.39
CA VAL A 55 -3.58 0.71 -3.54
C VAL A 55 -4.27 -0.60 -3.15
N SER A 56 -3.88 -1.20 -2.02
CA SER A 56 -4.50 -2.44 -1.52
C SER A 56 -5.96 -2.25 -1.14
N MET A 57 -6.33 -1.10 -0.55
CA MET A 57 -7.73 -0.74 -0.30
C MET A 57 -8.52 -0.56 -1.60
N ALA A 58 -7.96 0.16 -2.57
CA ALA A 58 -8.62 0.37 -3.86
C ALA A 58 -8.85 -0.94 -4.62
N LYS A 59 -7.85 -1.84 -4.63
CA LYS A 59 -7.97 -3.19 -5.22
C LYS A 59 -9.01 -4.04 -4.48
N GLN A 60 -9.06 -3.97 -3.15
CA GLN A 60 -10.09 -4.64 -2.38
C GLN A 60 -11.49 -4.14 -2.73
N TRP A 61 -11.67 -2.83 -2.93
CA TRP A 61 -12.96 -2.28 -3.38
C TRP A 61 -13.35 -2.74 -4.79
N GLN A 62 -12.39 -2.76 -5.73
CA GLN A 62 -12.59 -3.29 -7.07
C GLN A 62 -13.01 -4.77 -7.03
N ALA A 63 -12.38 -5.58 -6.18
CA ALA A 63 -12.75 -6.99 -5.98
C ALA A 63 -14.16 -7.18 -5.39
N LEU A 64 -14.68 -6.19 -4.66
CA LEU A 64 -16.06 -6.16 -4.17
C LEU A 64 -17.06 -5.60 -5.20
N GLY A 65 -16.61 -5.32 -6.44
CA GLY A 65 -17.45 -4.86 -7.54
C GLY A 65 -17.56 -3.33 -7.67
N MET A 66 -16.85 -2.55 -6.84
CA MET A 66 -16.84 -1.09 -6.95
C MET A 66 -15.88 -0.63 -8.04
N GLN A 67 -16.40 0.01 -9.09
CA GLN A 67 -15.60 0.55 -10.18
C GLN A 67 -15.55 2.09 -10.10
N PRO A 68 -14.38 2.69 -9.84
CA PRO A 68 -14.26 4.14 -9.78
C PRO A 68 -14.45 4.76 -11.17
N SER A 69 -15.39 5.69 -11.32
CA SER A 69 -15.56 6.45 -12.57
C SER A 69 -14.53 7.57 -12.74
N ALA A 70 -13.87 7.97 -11.65
CA ALA A 70 -12.78 8.93 -11.63
C ALA A 70 -11.90 8.66 -10.41
N VAL A 71 -10.62 9.01 -10.51
CA VAL A 71 -9.65 8.96 -9.42
C VAL A 71 -8.94 10.30 -9.31
N LEU A 72 -8.70 10.74 -8.08
CA LEU A 72 -8.00 11.98 -7.76
C LEU A 72 -7.05 11.70 -6.60
N GLY A 73 -5.87 12.29 -6.65
CA GLY A 73 -4.92 12.29 -5.54
C GLY A 73 -4.56 13.71 -5.13
N ASN A 74 -3.97 13.85 -3.94
CA ASN A 74 -3.44 15.11 -3.47
C ASN A 74 -1.96 14.92 -3.12
N GLY A 75 -1.07 15.70 -3.76
CA GLY A 75 0.37 15.57 -3.57
C GLY A 75 0.85 14.16 -3.92
N PHE A 76 1.56 13.50 -3.00
CA PHE A 76 2.04 12.13 -3.20
C PHE A 76 0.92 11.12 -3.49
N GLY A 77 -0.32 11.40 -3.02
CA GLY A 77 -1.48 10.56 -3.30
C GLY A 77 -1.84 10.46 -4.79
N GLU A 78 -1.37 11.39 -5.63
CA GLU A 78 -1.55 11.32 -7.10
C GLU A 78 -0.88 10.08 -7.70
N ILE A 79 0.20 9.58 -7.10
CA ILE A 79 0.90 8.38 -7.59
C ILE A 79 0.02 7.14 -7.41
N ALA A 80 -0.61 6.99 -6.24
CA ALA A 80 -1.57 5.90 -6.00
C ALA A 80 -2.82 6.05 -6.88
N ALA A 81 -3.32 7.27 -7.07
CA ALA A 81 -4.44 7.53 -7.96
C ALA A 81 -4.12 7.15 -9.41
N ALA A 82 -2.96 7.54 -9.93
CA ALA A 82 -2.50 7.19 -11.27
C ALA A 82 -2.31 5.68 -11.47
N TYR A 83 -1.88 4.96 -10.42
CA TYR A 83 -1.74 3.49 -10.48
C TYR A 83 -3.11 2.76 -10.52
N ILE A 84 -4.14 3.32 -9.91
CA ILE A 84 -5.48 2.71 -9.84
C ILE A 84 -6.36 3.06 -11.05
N ALA A 85 -6.07 4.19 -11.70
CA ALA A 85 -6.82 4.74 -12.84
C ALA A 85 -7.06 3.74 -13.98
#